data_AF-A0A533XDF9-F1
#
_entry.id   AF-A0A533XDF9-F1
#
_cell.length_a   1.000
_cell.length_b   1.000
_cell.length_c   1.000
_cell.angle_alpha   90.00
_cell.angle_beta   90.00
_cell.angle_gamma   90.00
#
_symmetry.space_group_name_H-M   'P 1'
#
loop_
_entity.id
_entity.type
_entity.pdbx_description
1 polymer ?
#
loop_
_entity_poly.entity_id
_entity_poly.type
_entity_poly.pdbx_seq_one_letter_code
_entity_poly.pdbx_strand_id
1 'polypeptide(L)'
;EADRVFKELGLPTTFLLTSFYWDNLIHFGMGPKKGPDGKLAFTLPMGDKKLPGIVAEDIGKCALGIFKEGQEFIGKTVGIAGEHLTGAQMAAALTKALGRDVRYNAVPPEVYRTFGFPGAEDIGNMFQFKRDFEQVFCGARNPEVARALNPSLQTFDTWLARNKSRIPLE
;
A
#
# COMPACT_ATOMS: atom_id res chain seq x y z
N GLU A 1 10.61 -16.18 7.55
CA GLU A 1 11.47 -16.85 8.54
C GLU A 1 11.00 -16.62 9.98
N ALA A 2 10.83 -15.37 10.41
CA ALA A 2 10.29 -15.06 11.75
C ALA A 2 8.97 -15.76 12.07
N ASP A 3 7.99 -15.76 11.15
CA ASP A 3 6.69 -16.41 11.36
C ASP A 3 6.80 -17.89 11.76
N ARG A 4 7.78 -18.60 11.18
CA ARG A 4 8.02 -20.01 11.50
C ARG A 4 8.51 -20.17 12.93
N VAL A 5 9.43 -19.31 13.38
CA VAL A 5 9.98 -19.36 14.74
C VAL A 5 8.87 -19.15 15.79
N PHE A 6 7.98 -18.17 15.59
CA PHE A 6 6.86 -17.95 16.51
C PHE A 6 5.92 -19.15 16.59
N LYS A 7 5.67 -19.83 15.45
CA LYS A 7 4.86 -21.06 15.40
C LYS A 7 5.55 -22.22 16.12
N GLU A 8 6.83 -22.44 15.86
CA GLU A 8 7.62 -23.53 16.47
C GLU A 8 7.75 -23.39 17.99
N LEU A 9 7.78 -22.16 18.50
CA LEU A 9 7.79 -21.87 19.94
C LEU A 9 6.41 -21.98 20.61
N GLY A 10 5.33 -22.22 19.86
CA GLY A 10 3.97 -22.34 20.40
C GLY A 10 3.43 -21.04 21.01
N LEU A 11 3.93 -19.88 20.59
CA LEU A 11 3.52 -18.59 21.13
C LEU A 11 2.13 -18.18 20.59
N PRO A 12 1.27 -17.57 21.42
CA PRO A 12 -0.02 -17.05 20.97
C PRO A 12 0.17 -15.85 20.04
N THR A 13 0.33 -16.11 18.75
CA THR A 13 0.80 -15.13 17.75
C THR A 13 -0.23 -14.94 16.64
N THR A 14 -0.49 -13.69 16.26
CA THR A 14 -1.21 -13.35 15.02
C THR A 14 -0.22 -12.76 14.02
N PHE A 15 -0.26 -13.20 12.77
CA PHE A 15 0.63 -12.71 11.70
C PHE A 15 -0.08 -11.65 10.88
N LEU A 16 0.24 -10.38 11.13
CA LEU A 16 -0.41 -9.25 10.46
C LEU A 16 0.30 -8.92 9.14
N LEU A 17 -0.37 -9.12 8.02
CA LEU A 17 0.11 -8.74 6.70
C LEU A 17 -0.37 -7.33 6.36
N THR A 18 0.56 -6.39 6.27
CA THR A 18 0.26 -5.02 5.88
C THR A 18 0.29 -4.84 4.35
N SER A 19 -0.08 -3.64 3.90
CA SER A 19 -0.29 -3.26 2.50
C SER A 19 0.65 -2.14 2.06
N PHE A 20 0.50 -1.59 0.85
CA PHE A 20 1.22 -0.38 0.46
C PHE A 20 0.76 0.81 1.30
N TYR A 21 1.68 1.47 2.00
CA TYR A 21 1.32 2.62 2.83
C TYR A 21 1.17 3.84 1.95
N TRP A 22 0.00 4.47 1.96
CA TRP A 22 -0.17 5.73 1.23
C TRP A 22 0.76 6.83 1.76
N ASP A 23 1.16 6.72 3.03
CA ASP A 23 2.19 7.56 3.66
C ASP A 23 3.57 7.50 2.95
N ASN A 24 3.84 6.44 2.16
CA ASN A 24 5.04 6.38 1.31
C ASN A 24 5.08 7.49 0.25
N LEU A 25 3.92 8.06 -0.12
CA LEU A 25 3.85 9.21 -1.03
C LEU A 25 4.46 10.48 -0.40
N ILE A 26 4.52 10.56 0.93
CA ILE A 26 5.11 11.68 1.66
C ILE A 26 6.55 11.37 2.03
N HIS A 27 6.77 10.20 2.64
CA HIS A 27 8.00 9.91 3.37
C HIS A 27 9.05 9.15 2.57
N PHE A 28 8.65 8.49 1.48
CA PHE A 28 9.51 7.54 0.77
C PHE A 28 9.73 7.91 -0.70
N GLY A 29 9.37 9.14 -1.10
CA GLY A 29 9.56 9.63 -2.46
C GLY A 29 8.77 8.89 -3.53
N MET A 30 7.71 8.18 -3.13
CA MET A 30 6.84 7.40 -4.03
C MET A 30 5.62 8.20 -4.51
N GLY A 31 5.58 9.51 -4.22
CA GLY A 31 4.56 10.43 -4.72
C GLY A 31 4.74 10.82 -6.18
N PRO A 32 3.80 11.60 -6.76
CA PRO A 32 3.96 12.15 -8.09
C PRO A 32 5.18 13.05 -8.22
N LYS A 33 5.94 12.91 -9.31
CA LYS A 33 7.11 13.74 -9.60
C LYS A 33 6.89 14.57 -10.84
N LYS A 34 7.46 15.77 -10.88
CA LYS A 34 7.39 16.65 -12.05
C LYS A 34 8.25 16.08 -13.18
N GLY A 35 7.65 15.83 -14.34
CA GLY A 35 8.33 15.43 -15.56
C GLY A 35 8.93 16.62 -16.31
N PRO A 36 9.74 16.38 -17.36
CA PRO A 36 10.31 17.43 -18.21
C PRO A 36 9.27 18.31 -18.89
N ASP A 37 8.07 17.80 -19.12
CA ASP A 37 6.91 18.52 -19.70
C ASP A 37 6.14 19.36 -18.67
N GLY A 38 6.61 19.40 -17.42
CA GLY A 38 6.00 20.12 -16.30
C GLY A 38 4.78 19.43 -15.68
N LYS A 39 4.36 18.28 -16.21
CA LYS A 39 3.23 17.49 -15.68
C LYS A 39 3.69 16.57 -14.55
N LEU A 40 2.77 16.18 -13.68
CA LEU A 40 3.09 15.26 -12.59
C LEU A 40 2.91 13.82 -13.09
N ALA A 41 3.92 12.99 -12.89
CA ALA A 41 3.90 11.56 -13.18
C ALA A 41 3.90 10.76 -11.88
N PHE A 42 2.87 9.96 -11.66
CA PHE A 42 2.83 8.94 -10.62
C PHE A 42 3.32 7.62 -11.20
N THR A 43 4.57 7.25 -10.87
CA THR A 43 5.25 6.10 -11.50
C THR A 43 5.23 4.88 -10.58
N LEU A 44 4.55 3.81 -11.00
CA LEU A 44 4.58 2.51 -10.31
C LEU A 44 4.65 1.36 -11.33
N PRO A 45 5.39 0.28 -11.04
CA PRO A 45 5.49 -0.86 -11.93
C PRO A 45 4.36 -1.89 -11.73
N MET A 46 3.11 -1.40 -11.78
CA MET A 46 1.89 -2.20 -11.55
C MET A 46 1.06 -2.45 -12.80
N GLY A 47 1.32 -1.75 -13.92
CA GLY A 47 0.47 -1.87 -15.11
C GLY A 47 -0.99 -1.56 -14.78
N ASP A 48 -1.90 -2.41 -15.22
CA ASP A 48 -3.34 -2.31 -14.95
C ASP A 48 -3.78 -2.97 -13.63
N LYS A 49 -2.84 -3.55 -12.86
CA LYS A 49 -3.16 -4.34 -11.67
C LYS A 49 -3.43 -3.49 -10.44
N LYS A 50 -4.29 -4.01 -9.57
CA LYS A 50 -4.64 -3.42 -8.28
C LYS A 50 -3.53 -3.63 -7.27
N LEU A 51 -3.36 -2.62 -6.42
CA LEU A 51 -2.46 -2.62 -5.29
C LEU A 51 -3.28 -2.41 -4.01
N PRO A 52 -3.27 -3.36 -3.07
CA PRO A 52 -3.75 -3.14 -1.72
C PRO A 52 -2.99 -1.97 -1.07
N GLY A 53 -3.73 -0.95 -0.66
CA GLY A 53 -3.21 0.25 -0.02
C GLY A 53 -3.85 0.48 1.35
N ILE A 54 -3.13 1.10 2.29
CA ILE A 54 -3.64 1.42 3.63
C ILE A 54 -2.98 2.69 4.17
N VAL A 55 -3.67 3.39 5.08
CA VAL A 55 -3.08 4.45 5.91
C VAL A 55 -2.27 3.81 7.04
N ALA A 56 -1.06 4.29 7.30
CA ALA A 56 -0.20 3.75 8.36
C ALA A 56 -0.88 3.78 9.74
N GLU A 57 -1.65 4.84 10.05
CA GLU A 57 -2.43 4.96 11.29
C GLU A 57 -3.45 3.81 11.46
N ASP A 58 -4.09 3.37 10.37
CA ASP A 58 -5.14 2.35 10.44
C ASP A 58 -4.57 0.95 10.67
N ILE A 59 -3.26 0.74 10.46
CA ILE A 59 -2.56 -0.50 10.84
C ILE A 59 -2.65 -0.70 12.36
N GLY A 60 -2.35 0.35 13.13
CA GLY A 60 -2.42 0.32 14.59
C GLY A 60 -3.85 0.09 15.09
N LYS A 61 -4.85 0.71 14.45
CA LYS A 61 -6.26 0.51 14.78
C LYS A 61 -6.73 -0.92 14.48
N CYS A 62 -6.32 -1.50 13.35
CA CYS A 62 -6.62 -2.90 13.04
C CYS A 62 -5.95 -3.86 14.03
N ALA A 63 -4.70 -3.60 14.41
CA ALA A 63 -4.01 -4.39 15.43
C ALA A 63 -4.74 -4.32 16.78
N LEU A 64 -5.21 -3.13 17.18
CA LEU A 64 -6.06 -2.99 18.37
C LEU A 64 -7.37 -3.77 18.25
N GLY A 65 -7.99 -3.78 17.07
CA GLY A 65 -9.16 -4.61 16.77
C GLY A 65 -8.88 -6.09 17.01
N ILE A 66 -7.76 -6.59 16.49
CA ILE A 66 -7.32 -7.99 16.69
C ILE A 66 -7.18 -8.32 18.18
N PHE A 67 -6.55 -7.45 18.97
CA PHE A 67 -6.41 -7.68 20.41
C PHE A 67 -7.76 -7.70 21.16
N LYS A 68 -8.75 -6.93 20.71
CA LYS A 68 -10.09 -6.88 21.34
C LYS A 68 -10.93 -8.14 21.09
N GLU A 69 -10.64 -8.87 20.02
CA GLU A 69 -11.30 -10.13 19.66
C GLU A 69 -10.77 -11.34 20.46
N GLY A 70 -9.88 -11.08 21.43
CA GLY A 70 -9.38 -12.08 22.37
C GLY A 70 -8.56 -13.17 21.67
N GLN A 71 -9.03 -14.42 21.74
CA GLN A 71 -8.30 -15.58 21.22
C GLN A 71 -8.58 -15.87 19.74
N GLU A 72 -9.56 -15.18 19.14
CA GLU A 72 -10.07 -15.50 17.79
C GLU A 72 -8.99 -15.51 16.71
N PHE A 73 -7.97 -14.66 16.82
CA PHE A 73 -6.93 -14.50 15.80
C PHE A 73 -5.61 -15.23 16.11
N ILE A 74 -5.50 -15.90 17.26
CA ILE A 74 -4.29 -16.65 17.60
C ILE A 74 -4.02 -17.73 16.54
N GLY A 75 -2.79 -17.75 16.04
CA GLY A 75 -2.32 -18.66 14.99
C GLY A 75 -2.71 -18.25 13.57
N LYS A 76 -3.56 -17.22 13.39
CA LYS A 76 -4.04 -16.78 12.07
C LYS A 76 -3.09 -15.80 11.42
N THR A 77 -3.11 -15.80 10.09
CA THR A 77 -2.53 -14.74 9.26
C THR A 77 -3.65 -13.82 8.80
N VAL A 78 -3.54 -12.54 9.12
CA VAL A 78 -4.59 -11.53 8.86
C VAL A 78 -4.02 -10.47 7.97
N GLY A 79 -4.55 -10.29 6.76
CA GLY A 79 -4.15 -9.19 5.89
C GLY A 79 -5.11 -8.01 5.97
N ILE A 80 -4.54 -6.81 5.97
CA ILE A 80 -5.29 -5.56 6.09
C ILE A 80 -5.00 -4.62 4.93
N ALA A 81 -6.05 -4.04 4.37
CA ALA A 81 -5.99 -3.00 3.34
C ALA A 81 -7.18 -2.05 3.52
N GLY A 82 -6.98 -0.76 3.23
CA GLY A 82 -8.06 0.22 3.10
C GLY A 82 -8.85 0.02 1.80
N GLU A 83 -8.14 -0.03 0.68
CA GLU A 83 -8.71 -0.23 -0.66
C GLU A 83 -7.75 -0.99 -1.56
N HIS A 84 -8.27 -1.55 -2.67
CA HIS A 84 -7.50 -2.12 -3.76
C HIS A 84 -7.64 -1.24 -4.99
N LEU A 85 -6.63 -0.41 -5.27
CA LEU A 85 -6.67 0.58 -6.35
C LEU A 85 -5.62 0.26 -7.41
N THR A 86 -5.94 0.52 -8.69
CA THR A 86 -4.93 0.54 -9.75
C THR A 86 -4.10 1.83 -9.67
N GLY A 87 -2.92 1.83 -10.31
CA GLY A 87 -2.11 3.04 -10.46
C GLY A 87 -2.88 4.20 -11.12
N ALA A 88 -3.72 3.88 -12.12
CA ALA A 88 -4.57 4.86 -12.78
C ALA A 88 -5.64 5.45 -11.85
N GLN A 89 -6.29 4.63 -11.01
CA GLN A 89 -7.25 5.12 -10.02
C GLN A 89 -6.58 6.02 -8.98
N MET A 90 -5.40 5.63 -8.48
CA MET A 90 -4.63 6.47 -7.57
C MET A 90 -4.22 7.81 -8.20
N ALA A 91 -3.76 7.80 -9.47
CA ALA A 91 -3.41 9.03 -10.18
C ALA A 91 -4.62 9.95 -10.42
N ALA A 92 -5.79 9.39 -10.70
CA ALA A 92 -7.04 10.15 -10.82
C ALA A 92 -7.44 10.80 -9.48
N ALA A 93 -7.34 10.06 -8.37
CA ALA A 93 -7.60 10.60 -7.03
C ALA A 93 -6.60 11.72 -6.66
N LEU A 94 -5.32 11.52 -6.98
CA LEU A 94 -4.27 12.54 -6.82
C LEU A 94 -4.55 13.78 -7.66
N THR A 95 -4.99 13.62 -8.91
CA THR A 95 -5.38 14.74 -9.79
C THR A 95 -6.49 15.57 -9.16
N LYS A 96 -7.56 14.92 -8.71
CA LYS A 96 -8.68 15.55 -8.01
C LYS A 96 -8.23 16.27 -6.73
N ALA A 97 -7.39 15.63 -5.92
CA ALA A 97 -6.94 16.18 -4.65
C ALA A 97 -6.02 17.40 -4.83
N LEU A 98 -5.04 17.30 -5.73
CA LEU A 98 -4.00 18.31 -5.95
C LEU A 98 -4.44 19.45 -6.87
N GLY A 99 -5.52 19.27 -7.65
CA GLY A 99 -5.96 20.26 -8.64
C GLY A 99 -4.97 20.43 -9.81
N ARG A 100 -4.15 19.41 -10.07
CA ARG A 100 -3.11 19.37 -11.12
C ARG A 100 -3.19 18.04 -11.85
N ASP A 101 -2.94 18.03 -13.16
CA ASP A 101 -2.90 16.79 -13.96
C ASP A 101 -1.78 15.86 -13.43
N VAL A 102 -2.19 14.72 -12.85
CA VAL A 102 -1.30 13.63 -12.42
C VAL A 102 -1.54 12.43 -13.31
N ARG A 103 -0.54 12.09 -14.11
CA ARG A 103 -0.60 10.96 -15.03
C ARG A 103 -0.01 9.73 -14.40
N TYR A 104 -0.73 8.62 -14.50
CA TYR A 104 -0.15 7.33 -14.16
C TYR A 104 0.88 6.93 -15.23
N ASN A 105 2.11 6.69 -14.80
CA ASN A 105 3.20 6.19 -15.64
C ASN A 105 3.52 4.76 -15.23
N ALA A 106 2.93 3.79 -15.92
CA ALA A 106 3.26 2.39 -15.72
C ALA A 106 4.61 2.09 -16.37
N VAL A 107 5.58 1.64 -15.57
CA VAL A 107 6.88 1.18 -16.08
C VAL A 107 7.03 -0.33 -15.83
N PRO A 108 7.79 -1.06 -16.66
CA PRO A 108 8.13 -2.43 -16.33
C PRO A 108 8.96 -2.51 -15.03
N PRO A 109 8.83 -3.57 -14.20
CA PRO A 109 9.63 -3.75 -12.99
C PRO A 109 11.14 -3.67 -13.27
N GLU A 110 11.61 -4.20 -14.39
CA GLU A 110 13.01 -4.11 -14.82
C GLU A 110 13.48 -2.67 -14.99
N VAL A 111 12.65 -1.78 -15.53
CA VAL A 111 12.96 -0.34 -15.63
C VAL A 111 12.95 0.30 -14.24
N TYR A 112 12.01 -0.09 -13.38
CA TYR A 112 11.93 0.47 -12.02
C TYR A 112 13.19 0.16 -11.18
N ARG A 113 13.79 -1.02 -11.35
CA ARG A 113 15.05 -1.39 -10.68
C ARG A 113 16.22 -0.50 -11.09
N THR A 114 16.19 0.10 -12.29
CA THR A 114 17.28 0.96 -12.76
C THR A 114 17.21 2.39 -12.24
N PHE A 115 16.23 2.75 -11.40
CA PHE A 115 16.07 4.12 -10.89
C PHE A 115 17.14 4.53 -9.86
N GLY A 116 18.04 3.62 -9.46
CA GLY A 116 19.29 3.96 -8.77
C GLY A 116 19.15 4.43 -7.32
N PHE A 117 17.95 4.34 -6.73
CA PHE A 117 17.75 4.63 -5.30
C PHE A 117 18.05 3.38 -4.44
N PRO A 118 18.43 3.53 -3.16
CA PRO A 118 18.70 2.40 -2.28
C PRO A 118 17.51 1.43 -2.18
N GLY A 119 17.73 0.16 -2.48
CA GLY A 119 16.67 -0.87 -2.47
C GLY A 119 15.82 -0.96 -3.74
N ALA A 120 16.20 -0.29 -4.84
CA ALA A 120 15.44 -0.33 -6.10
C ALA A 120 15.20 -1.75 -6.64
N GLU A 121 16.18 -2.65 -6.48
CA GLU A 121 16.04 -4.06 -6.88
C GLU A 121 14.95 -4.78 -6.07
N ASP A 122 15.01 -4.69 -4.74
CA ASP A 122 14.04 -5.33 -3.84
C ASP A 122 12.63 -4.77 -4.04
N ILE A 123 12.49 -3.44 -4.18
CA ILE A 123 11.19 -2.80 -4.42
C ILE A 123 10.66 -3.19 -5.80
N GLY A 124 11.51 -3.27 -6.83
CA GLY A 124 11.14 -3.77 -8.15
C GLY A 124 10.64 -5.21 -8.11
N ASN A 125 11.35 -6.10 -7.40
CA ASN A 125 10.95 -7.50 -7.19
C ASN A 125 9.61 -7.60 -6.44
N MET A 126 9.45 -6.80 -5.38
CA MET A 126 8.22 -6.73 -4.60
C MET A 126 7.03 -6.33 -5.48
N PHE A 127 7.14 -5.27 -6.28
CA PHE A 127 6.04 -4.87 -7.15
C PHE A 127 5.80 -5.86 -8.28
N GLN A 128 6.85 -6.49 -8.83
CA GLN A 128 6.66 -7.55 -9.82
C GLN A 128 5.80 -8.68 -9.25
N PHE A 129 6.08 -9.15 -8.03
CA PHE A 129 5.25 -10.15 -7.37
C PHE A 129 3.80 -9.66 -7.19
N LYS A 130 3.62 -8.43 -6.71
CA LYS A 130 2.28 -7.83 -6.50
C LYS A 130 1.49 -7.70 -7.81
N ARG A 131 2.17 -7.45 -8.93
CA ARG A 131 1.56 -7.34 -10.27
C ARG A 131 1.25 -8.72 -10.84
N ASP A 132 2.24 -9.59 -10.92
CA ASP A 132 2.14 -10.88 -11.61
C ASP A 132 1.26 -11.87 -10.84
N PHE A 133 1.18 -11.73 -9.51
CA PHE A 133 0.33 -12.53 -8.60
C PHE A 133 -0.72 -11.66 -7.88
N GLU A 134 -1.28 -10.67 -8.58
CA GLU A 134 -2.29 -9.73 -8.05
C GLU A 134 -3.40 -10.43 -7.25
N GLN A 135 -4.00 -11.49 -7.80
CA GLN A 135 -5.10 -12.20 -7.15
C GLN A 135 -4.69 -12.81 -5.81
N VAL A 136 -3.47 -13.37 -5.71
CA VAL A 136 -2.94 -13.91 -4.46
C VAL A 136 -2.67 -12.79 -3.47
N PHE A 137 -2.02 -11.70 -3.93
CA PHE A 137 -1.64 -10.60 -3.07
C PHE A 137 -2.86 -9.83 -2.51
N CYS A 138 -3.85 -9.56 -3.36
CA CYS A 138 -5.12 -8.93 -3.02
C CYS A 138 -6.02 -9.87 -2.19
N GLY A 139 -6.13 -11.14 -2.57
CA GLY A 139 -6.95 -12.13 -1.86
C GLY A 139 -6.53 -12.31 -0.41
N ALA A 140 -5.22 -12.23 -0.13
CA ALA A 140 -4.68 -12.25 1.22
C ALA A 140 -4.99 -10.99 2.04
N ARG A 141 -5.53 -9.91 1.44
CA ARG A 141 -5.71 -8.58 2.04
C ARG A 141 -7.10 -8.01 1.75
N ASN A 142 -8.16 -8.77 2.02
CA ASN A 142 -9.53 -8.31 1.81
C ASN A 142 -9.84 -7.06 2.67
N PRO A 143 -10.22 -5.90 2.07
CA PRO A 143 -10.53 -4.69 2.82
C PRO A 143 -11.66 -4.84 3.84
N GLU A 144 -12.59 -5.77 3.63
CA GLU A 144 -13.68 -6.02 4.58
C GLU A 144 -13.18 -6.56 5.92
N VAL A 145 -12.07 -7.31 5.93
CA VAL A 145 -11.43 -7.76 7.18
C VAL A 145 -10.92 -6.57 7.97
N ALA A 146 -10.24 -5.63 7.31
CA ALA A 146 -9.75 -4.41 7.96
C ALA A 146 -10.90 -3.52 8.44
N ARG A 147 -12.02 -3.45 7.68
CA ARG A 147 -13.20 -2.67 8.04
C ARG A 147 -13.93 -3.23 9.27
N ALA A 148 -13.98 -4.55 9.40
CA ALA A 148 -14.52 -5.21 10.59
C ALA A 148 -13.66 -4.91 11.83
N LEU A 149 -12.32 -4.95 11.70
CA LEU A 149 -11.39 -4.66 12.79
C LEU A 149 -11.33 -3.16 13.15
N ASN A 150 -11.53 -2.29 12.17
CA ASN A 150 -11.50 -0.83 12.31
C ASN A 150 -12.65 -0.20 11.51
N PRO A 151 -13.81 0.07 12.13
CA PRO A 151 -14.94 0.73 11.45
C PRO A 151 -14.63 2.14 10.93
N SER A 152 -13.54 2.77 11.40
CA SER A 152 -13.08 4.09 10.95
C SER A 152 -12.02 4.03 9.84
N LEU A 153 -11.85 2.87 9.19
CA LEU A 153 -10.87 2.63 8.13
C LEU A 153 -10.99 3.68 7.01
N GLN A 154 -9.87 4.33 6.69
CA GLN A 154 -9.84 5.42 5.73
C GLN A 154 -9.71 4.89 4.29
N THR A 155 -10.39 5.57 3.37
CA THR A 155 -10.16 5.47 1.93
C THR A 155 -8.98 6.35 1.50
N PHE A 156 -8.46 6.12 0.30
CA PHE A 156 -7.37 6.92 -0.27
C PHE A 156 -7.78 8.39 -0.42
N ASP A 157 -9.02 8.64 -0.87
CA ASP A 157 -9.59 9.99 -0.98
C ASP A 157 -9.62 10.71 0.37
N THR A 158 -9.97 10.00 1.45
CA THR A 158 -10.00 10.56 2.81
C THR A 158 -8.58 10.89 3.30
N TRP A 159 -7.63 10.00 3.06
CA TRP A 159 -6.22 10.24 3.38
C TRP A 159 -5.65 11.43 2.59
N LEU A 160 -5.94 11.53 1.29
CA LEU A 160 -5.53 12.64 0.43
C LEU A 160 -6.11 13.98 0.90
N ALA A 161 -7.39 14.02 1.26
CA ALA A 161 -8.02 15.23 1.78
C ALA A 161 -7.28 15.81 2.99
N ARG A 162 -6.71 14.94 3.83
CA ARG A 162 -5.95 15.30 5.03
C ARG A 162 -4.46 15.58 4.78
N ASN A 163 -3.87 14.95 3.77
CA ASN A 163 -2.41 14.88 3.64
C ASN A 163 -1.84 15.44 2.33
N LYS A 164 -2.66 15.82 1.35
CA LYS A 164 -2.19 16.25 0.02
C LYS A 164 -1.13 17.36 0.04
N SER A 165 -1.20 18.29 0.99
CA SER A 165 -0.24 19.40 1.13
C SER A 165 1.13 18.95 1.64
N ARG A 166 1.23 17.73 2.17
CA ARG A 166 2.46 17.13 2.68
C ARG A 166 3.19 16.32 1.61
N ILE A 167 2.55 16.00 0.49
CA ILE A 167 3.17 15.25 -0.61
C ILE A 167 4.20 16.16 -1.31
N PRO A 168 5.50 15.81 -1.31
CA PRO A 168 6.50 16.58 -2.05
C PRO A 168 6.21 16.48 -3.55
N LEU A 169 6.17 17.63 -4.24
CA LEU A 169 5.95 17.72 -5.70
C LEU A 169 7.14 18.34 -6.45
N GLU A 170 8.21 18.66 -5.72
CA GLU A 170 9.46 19.26 -6.21
C GLU A 170 10.64 18.32 -5.98
#